data_AF-A0A6L7A3G6-F1
#
_entry.id   AF-A0A6L7A3G6-F1
#
_cell.length_a   1.000
_cell.length_b   1.000
_cell.length_c   1.000
_cell.angle_alpha   90.00
_cell.angle_beta   90.00
_cell.angle_gamma   90.00
#
_symmetry.space_group_name_H-M   'P 1'
#
loop_
_entity.id
_entity.type
_entity.pdbx_description
1 polymer ?
#
loop_
_entity_poly.entity_id
_entity_poly.type
_entity_poly.pdbx_seq_one_letter_code
_entity_poly.pdbx_strand_id
1 'polypeptide(L)'
;LAQLRGHTLPLRTDWLDAIAGSLIKEALNAPLPWSYRGVIHPDTDPILLTLIDTLAGDGFGKLAPSTPQPPLPKDVTCELERTAISLPAELTLNRFNPNGLAQSQVLHRLAILEIPGIVRQQGSTLTLAGNGEEHWKLTRPLSQHAALIEAACFGATLQEAARHKLEADMLDAGGIGSITTCLSQAALAGLASFSQQLLEQLTLLIAQENQFAEMGQALEVLYALWRLDEISGMQGAQILQTTLCAAIDRTLWL
;
A
#
# COMPACT_ATOMS: atom_id res chain seq x y z
N LEU A 1 40.72 4.22 -20.60
CA LEU A 1 39.73 3.22 -20.13
C LEU A 1 38.70 2.90 -21.21
N ALA A 2 37.90 3.86 -21.70
CA ALA A 2 36.90 3.62 -22.77
C ALA A 2 37.46 2.95 -24.04
N GLN A 3 38.58 3.46 -24.59
CA GLN A 3 39.25 2.86 -25.76
C GLN A 3 39.78 1.45 -25.49
N LEU A 4 40.22 1.15 -24.26
CA LEU A 4 40.70 -0.18 -23.87
C LEU A 4 39.56 -1.20 -23.77
N ARG A 5 38.31 -0.73 -23.56
CA ARG A 5 37.09 -1.55 -23.50
C ARG A 5 36.32 -1.59 -24.82
N GLY A 6 36.85 -0.97 -25.87
CA GLY A 6 36.22 -0.94 -27.20
C GLY A 6 35.00 -0.03 -27.30
N HIS A 7 34.80 0.90 -26.34
CA HIS A 7 33.71 1.85 -26.41
C HIS A 7 34.06 3.01 -27.36
N THR A 8 33.18 3.31 -28.32
CA THR A 8 33.34 4.43 -29.27
C THR A 8 33.16 5.79 -28.60
N LEU A 9 32.38 5.85 -27.52
CA LEU A 9 32.18 7.02 -26.66
C LEU A 9 32.34 6.59 -25.19
N PRO A 10 32.84 7.47 -24.31
CA PRO A 10 32.94 7.15 -22.89
C PRO A 10 31.55 6.91 -22.29
N LEU A 11 31.34 5.74 -21.72
CA LEU A 11 30.09 5.40 -21.03
C LEU A 11 30.11 5.95 -19.59
N ARG A 12 28.94 5.98 -18.94
CA ARG A 12 28.80 6.39 -17.53
C ARG A 12 29.76 5.62 -16.62
N THR A 13 29.91 4.32 -16.85
CA THR A 13 30.82 3.46 -16.08
C THR A 13 32.29 3.82 -16.27
N ASP A 14 32.70 4.27 -17.47
CA ASP A 14 34.08 4.71 -17.71
C ASP A 14 34.39 6.02 -16.98
N TRP A 15 33.41 6.92 -16.87
CA TRP A 15 33.52 8.14 -16.07
C TRP A 15 33.62 7.82 -14.57
N LEU A 16 32.75 6.94 -14.08
CA LEU A 16 32.77 6.51 -12.68
C LEU A 16 34.10 5.84 -12.32
N ASP A 17 34.64 4.99 -13.18
CA ASP A 17 35.95 4.34 -12.97
C ASP A 17 37.11 5.35 -12.98
N ALA A 18 37.08 6.34 -13.88
CA ALA A 18 38.11 7.37 -13.94
C ALA A 18 38.10 8.24 -12.68
N ILE A 19 36.91 8.57 -12.16
CA ILE A 19 36.78 9.35 -10.93
C ILE A 19 37.22 8.50 -9.72
N ALA A 20 36.76 7.25 -9.62
CA ALA A 20 37.17 6.34 -8.55
C ALA A 20 38.70 6.17 -8.48
N GLY A 21 39.35 5.91 -9.62
CA GLY A 21 40.82 5.79 -9.67
C GLY A 21 41.59 7.09 -9.44
N SER A 22 40.96 8.26 -9.67
CA SER A 22 41.60 9.55 -9.42
C SER A 22 41.43 10.03 -7.98
N LEU A 23 40.29 9.79 -7.34
CA LEU A 23 39.98 10.23 -5.97
C LEU A 23 40.41 9.23 -4.90
N ILE A 24 40.29 7.93 -5.14
CA ILE A 24 40.59 6.90 -4.15
C ILE A 24 42.01 6.41 -4.38
N LYS A 25 42.86 6.66 -3.38
CA LYS A 25 44.29 6.25 -3.40
C LYS A 25 44.58 5.05 -2.53
N GLU A 26 43.62 4.67 -1.70
CA GLU A 26 43.70 3.54 -0.78
C GLU A 26 43.08 2.27 -1.39
N ALA A 27 43.37 1.12 -0.79
CA ALA A 27 42.76 -0.13 -1.23
C ALA A 27 41.25 -0.11 -0.94
N LEU A 28 40.45 -0.51 -1.94
CA LEU A 28 39.02 -0.65 -1.77
C LEU A 28 38.71 -1.87 -0.90
N ASN A 29 37.94 -1.67 0.17
CA ASN A 29 37.47 -2.74 1.05
C ASN A 29 36.26 -3.49 0.49
N ALA A 30 35.64 -2.97 -0.57
CA ALA A 30 34.50 -3.56 -1.25
C ALA A 30 34.64 -3.38 -2.78
N PRO A 31 34.02 -4.26 -3.59
CA PRO A 31 33.97 -4.07 -5.04
C PRO A 31 33.25 -2.77 -5.41
N LEU A 32 33.57 -2.22 -6.58
CA LEU A 32 32.91 -1.01 -7.08
C LEU A 32 31.40 -1.26 -7.24
N PRO A 33 30.52 -0.36 -6.77
CA PRO A 33 29.08 -0.64 -6.73
C PRO A 33 28.45 -0.89 -8.11
N TRP A 34 29.02 -0.33 -9.18
CA TRP A 34 28.53 -0.51 -10.55
C TRP A 34 29.16 -1.72 -11.27
N SER A 35 30.03 -2.51 -10.61
CA SER A 35 30.62 -3.72 -11.21
C SER A 35 29.83 -5.00 -10.93
N TYR A 36 28.77 -4.94 -10.13
CA TYR A 36 27.92 -6.08 -9.79
C TYR A 36 26.45 -5.66 -9.70
N ARG A 37 25.55 -6.64 -9.62
CA ARG A 37 24.11 -6.41 -9.36
C ARG A 37 23.79 -6.75 -7.92
N GLY A 38 23.11 -5.86 -7.21
CA GLY A 38 22.67 -6.11 -5.83
C GLY A 38 22.73 -4.85 -4.97
N VAL A 39 22.59 -5.05 -3.67
CA VAL A 39 22.69 -3.98 -2.67
C VAL A 39 24.15 -3.52 -2.56
N ILE A 40 24.35 -2.21 -2.37
CA ILE A 40 25.69 -1.65 -2.17
C ILE A 40 26.28 -2.20 -0.87
N HIS A 41 27.53 -2.65 -0.90
CA HIS A 41 28.18 -3.23 0.27
C HIS A 41 28.32 -2.18 1.39
N PRO A 42 28.10 -2.53 2.67
CA PRO A 42 28.25 -1.57 3.77
C PRO A 42 29.67 -0.98 3.86
N ASP A 43 30.69 -1.75 3.46
CA ASP A 43 32.09 -1.31 3.42
C ASP A 43 32.48 -0.54 2.15
N THR A 44 31.51 -0.13 1.32
CA THR A 44 31.77 0.75 0.17
C THR A 44 32.23 2.13 0.66
N ASP A 45 33.30 2.64 0.05
CA ASP A 45 33.85 3.95 0.37
C ASP A 45 32.78 5.06 0.26
N PRO A 46 32.62 5.93 1.28
CA PRO A 46 31.62 7.00 1.29
C PRO A 46 31.70 7.93 0.06
N ILE A 47 32.91 8.16 -0.49
CA ILE A 47 33.10 9.00 -1.69
C ILE A 47 32.40 8.35 -2.89
N LEU A 48 32.45 7.02 -3.02
CA LEU A 48 31.75 6.32 -4.10
C LEU A 48 30.23 6.43 -3.96
N LEU A 49 29.71 6.35 -2.74
CA LEU A 49 28.28 6.53 -2.48
C LEU A 49 27.81 7.93 -2.90
N THR A 50 28.51 8.98 -2.48
CA THR A 50 28.19 10.36 -2.88
C THR A 50 28.33 10.55 -4.39
N LEU A 51 29.33 9.94 -5.02
CA LEU A 51 29.54 10.03 -6.46
C LEU A 51 28.39 9.38 -7.24
N ILE A 52 27.94 8.20 -6.79
CA ILE A 52 26.82 7.49 -7.41
C ILE A 52 25.53 8.29 -7.27
N ASP A 53 25.26 8.82 -6.08
CA ASP A 53 24.06 9.59 -5.78
C ASP A 53 24.01 10.88 -6.62
N THR A 54 25.11 11.64 -6.65
CA THR A 54 25.22 12.88 -7.44
C THR A 54 25.13 12.66 -8.95
N LEU A 55 25.68 11.56 -9.47
CA LEU A 55 25.66 11.24 -10.90
C LEU A 55 24.45 10.40 -11.33
N ALA A 56 23.65 9.87 -10.40
CA ALA A 56 22.42 9.16 -10.74
C ALA A 56 21.37 10.11 -11.31
N GLY A 57 21.29 11.32 -10.75
CA GLY A 57 20.22 12.28 -11.05
C GLY A 57 18.84 11.73 -10.69
N ASP A 58 17.79 12.50 -11.01
CA ASP A 58 16.40 12.15 -10.67
C ASP A 58 15.66 11.44 -11.82
N GLY A 59 16.39 11.08 -12.88
CA GLY A 59 15.82 10.50 -14.09
C GLY A 59 15.37 9.06 -13.89
N PHE A 60 14.08 8.80 -14.06
CA PHE A 60 13.55 7.44 -14.07
C PHE A 60 13.60 6.84 -15.48
N GLY A 61 14.13 5.62 -15.60
CA GLY A 61 14.14 4.89 -16.86
C GLY A 61 12.71 4.65 -17.37
N LYS A 62 12.45 4.96 -18.64
CA LYS A 62 11.17 4.64 -19.27
C LYS A 62 11.26 3.29 -19.97
N LEU A 63 10.35 2.39 -19.64
CA LEU A 63 10.20 1.15 -20.38
C LEU A 63 9.74 1.46 -21.81
N ALA A 64 10.15 0.63 -22.77
CA ALA A 64 9.64 0.74 -24.13
C ALA A 64 8.11 0.52 -24.12
N PRO A 65 7.32 1.21 -24.99
CA PRO A 65 5.86 1.15 -24.97
C PRO A 65 5.29 -0.27 -25.14
N SER A 66 6.04 -1.16 -25.80
CA SER A 66 5.70 -2.56 -26.06
C SER A 66 6.05 -3.52 -24.91
N THR A 67 6.66 -3.02 -23.83
CA THR A 67 7.01 -3.87 -22.68
C THR A 67 5.73 -4.35 -22.00
N PRO A 68 5.49 -5.67 -21.87
CA PRO A 68 4.35 -6.16 -21.12
C PRO A 68 4.48 -5.72 -19.67
N GLN A 69 3.47 -5.01 -19.18
CA GLN A 69 3.37 -4.55 -17.81
C GLN A 69 2.19 -5.23 -17.13
N PRO A 70 2.25 -5.43 -15.80
CA PRO A 70 1.08 -5.85 -15.06
C PRO A 70 -0.09 -4.86 -15.29
N PRO A 71 -1.34 -5.34 -15.19
CA PRO A 71 -2.52 -4.49 -15.41
C PRO A 71 -2.73 -3.45 -14.30
N LEU A 72 -2.36 -3.75 -13.05
CA LEU A 72 -2.67 -2.91 -11.89
C LEU A 72 -2.18 -1.45 -11.99
N PRO A 73 -0.93 -1.14 -12.39
CA PRO A 73 -0.50 0.27 -12.54
C PRO A 73 -1.37 1.08 -13.53
N LYS A 74 -1.87 0.44 -14.58
CA LYS A 74 -2.75 1.08 -15.56
C LYS A 74 -4.14 1.32 -14.98
N ASP A 75 -4.67 0.33 -14.27
CA ASP A 75 -5.96 0.45 -13.58
C ASP A 75 -5.94 1.55 -12.52
N VAL A 76 -4.89 1.63 -11.71
CA VAL A 76 -4.71 2.71 -10.72
C VAL A 76 -4.65 4.08 -11.39
N THR A 77 -3.97 4.20 -12.52
CA THR A 77 -3.93 5.47 -13.27
C THR A 77 -5.33 5.86 -13.76
N CYS A 78 -6.09 4.90 -14.30
CA CYS A 78 -7.47 5.10 -14.73
C CYS A 78 -8.39 5.51 -13.56
N GLU A 79 -8.27 4.87 -12.40
CA GLU A 79 -9.05 5.18 -11.21
C GLU A 79 -8.74 6.57 -10.63
N LEU A 80 -7.46 6.98 -10.64
CA LEU A 80 -7.05 8.33 -10.25
C LEU A 80 -7.59 9.39 -11.22
N GLU A 81 -7.55 9.13 -12.53
CA GLU A 81 -8.13 10.01 -13.55
C GLU A 81 -9.66 10.10 -13.41
N ARG A 82 -10.34 8.97 -13.22
CA ARG A 82 -11.80 8.88 -13.00
C ARG A 82 -12.27 9.68 -11.79
N THR A 83 -11.47 9.69 -10.73
CA THR A 83 -11.74 10.41 -9.48
C THR A 83 -11.13 11.81 -9.45
N ALA A 84 -10.53 12.27 -10.55
CA ALA A 84 -9.85 13.56 -10.68
C ALA A 84 -8.79 13.82 -9.61
N ILE A 85 -8.13 12.76 -9.11
CA ILE A 85 -7.04 12.86 -8.14
C ILE A 85 -5.74 13.11 -8.88
N SER A 86 -5.09 14.23 -8.58
CA SER A 86 -3.77 14.57 -9.11
C SER A 86 -2.67 14.37 -8.06
N LEU A 87 -1.49 13.93 -8.49
CA LEU A 87 -0.32 13.70 -7.64
C LEU A 87 0.85 14.59 -8.13
N PRO A 88 1.55 15.35 -7.26
CA PRO A 88 1.34 15.49 -5.81
C PRO A 88 0.22 16.50 -5.47
N ALA A 89 -0.48 16.29 -4.35
CA ALA A 89 -1.53 17.19 -3.86
C ALA A 89 -1.83 16.98 -2.37
N GLU A 90 -2.42 17.98 -1.73
CA GLU A 90 -3.09 17.83 -0.44
C GLU A 90 -4.60 17.93 -0.67
N LEU A 91 -5.35 16.93 -0.22
CA LEU A 91 -6.79 16.81 -0.46
C LEU A 91 -7.56 16.78 0.86
N THR A 92 -8.61 17.60 0.94
CA THR A 92 -9.64 17.50 1.97
C THR A 92 -10.88 16.91 1.33
N LEU A 93 -11.27 15.71 1.77
CA LEU A 93 -12.39 14.95 1.24
C LEU A 93 -13.53 14.91 2.25
N ASN A 94 -14.76 14.81 1.77
CA ASN A 94 -15.91 14.53 2.62
C ASN A 94 -16.66 13.29 2.10
N ARG A 95 -16.69 12.23 2.90
CA ARG A 95 -17.30 10.93 2.56
C ARG A 95 -18.83 10.96 2.40
N PHE A 96 -19.50 12.00 2.91
CA PHE A 96 -20.94 12.16 2.71
C PHE A 96 -21.29 12.69 1.31
N ASN A 97 -20.31 13.25 0.59
CA ASN A 97 -20.47 13.63 -0.81
C ASN A 97 -20.10 12.45 -1.71
N PRO A 98 -20.87 12.11 -2.76
CA PRO A 98 -20.62 10.94 -3.60
C PRO A 98 -19.26 10.99 -4.30
N ASN A 99 -18.81 12.18 -4.73
CA ASN A 99 -17.48 12.36 -5.31
C ASN A 99 -16.37 12.18 -4.26
N GLY A 100 -16.56 12.75 -3.07
CA GLY A 100 -15.61 12.61 -1.97
C GLY A 100 -15.52 11.19 -1.44
N LEU A 101 -16.62 10.44 -1.46
CA LEU A 101 -16.66 9.01 -1.16
C LEU A 101 -15.84 8.21 -2.17
N ALA A 102 -16.04 8.42 -3.47
CA ALA A 102 -15.28 7.73 -4.52
C ALA A 102 -13.77 8.02 -4.41
N GLN A 103 -13.40 9.28 -4.15
CA GLN A 103 -12.00 9.67 -3.91
C GLN A 103 -11.43 9.00 -2.66
N SER A 104 -12.18 9.02 -1.55
CA SER A 104 -11.80 8.39 -0.28
C SER A 104 -11.56 6.89 -0.46
N GLN A 105 -12.48 6.19 -1.12
CA GLN A 105 -12.36 4.74 -1.39
C GLN A 105 -11.10 4.40 -2.19
N VAL A 106 -10.78 5.17 -3.24
CA VAL A 106 -9.55 4.96 -4.04
C VAL A 106 -8.30 5.15 -3.17
N LEU A 107 -8.27 6.19 -2.34
CA LEU A 107 -7.13 6.45 -1.45
C LEU A 107 -6.99 5.37 -0.36
N HIS A 108 -8.08 4.90 0.22
CA HIS A 108 -8.07 3.80 1.20
C HIS A 108 -7.61 2.49 0.56
N ARG A 109 -8.03 2.17 -0.67
CA ARG A 109 -7.54 0.99 -1.40
C ARG A 109 -6.03 1.06 -1.65
N LEU A 110 -5.51 2.23 -2.01
CA LEU A 110 -4.07 2.42 -2.20
C LEU A 110 -3.30 2.38 -0.87
N ALA A 111 -3.91 2.84 0.23
CA ALA A 111 -3.33 2.73 1.57
C ALA A 111 -3.26 1.28 2.07
N ILE A 112 -4.30 0.47 1.79
CA ILE A 112 -4.32 -0.98 2.07
C ILE A 112 -3.20 -1.71 1.32
N LEU A 113 -2.94 -1.31 0.07
CA LEU A 113 -1.83 -1.84 -0.73
C LEU A 113 -0.46 -1.29 -0.30
N GLU A 114 -0.39 -0.50 0.77
CA GLU A 114 0.83 0.09 1.32
C GLU A 114 1.62 0.91 0.29
N ILE A 115 0.92 1.53 -0.68
CA ILE A 115 1.56 2.24 -1.77
C ILE A 115 2.26 3.51 -1.24
N PRO A 116 3.57 3.66 -1.44
CA PRO A 116 4.32 4.81 -0.93
C PRO A 116 3.78 6.13 -1.47
N GLY A 117 3.74 7.12 -0.58
CA GLY A 117 3.40 8.50 -0.92
C GLY A 117 1.93 8.86 -0.73
N ILE A 118 1.11 7.96 -0.21
CA ILE A 118 -0.30 8.21 0.10
C ILE A 118 -0.43 8.17 1.62
N VAL A 119 -0.54 9.34 2.23
CA VAL A 119 -0.53 9.46 3.69
C VAL A 119 -1.76 10.23 4.13
N ARG A 120 -2.56 9.61 5.00
CA ARG A 120 -3.67 10.29 5.67
C ARG A 120 -3.14 11.11 6.85
N GLN A 121 -3.44 12.40 6.87
CA GLN A 121 -3.05 13.32 7.94
C GLN A 121 -4.13 13.44 9.02
N GLN A 122 -5.41 13.38 8.65
CA GLN A 122 -6.52 13.48 9.59
C GLN A 122 -7.70 12.59 9.19
N GLY A 123 -8.41 12.10 10.21
CA GLY A 123 -9.61 11.28 10.12
C GLY A 123 -9.48 10.00 10.97
N SER A 124 -10.61 9.50 11.49
CA SER A 124 -10.63 8.25 12.28
C SER A 124 -10.47 7.03 11.36
N THR A 125 -9.57 6.11 11.71
CA THR A 125 -9.37 4.83 11.00
C THR A 125 -10.31 3.75 11.52
N LEU A 126 -10.72 3.84 12.78
CA LEU A 126 -11.47 2.80 13.46
C LEU A 126 -12.99 2.99 13.38
N THR A 127 -13.44 4.21 13.17
CA THR A 127 -14.88 4.53 13.18
C THR A 127 -15.25 5.46 12.02
N LEU A 128 -16.33 5.10 11.31
CA LEU A 128 -17.04 5.99 10.37
C LEU A 128 -17.71 7.18 11.07
N ALA A 129 -17.50 7.34 12.39
CA ALA A 129 -18.02 8.42 13.20
C ALA A 129 -17.33 9.76 12.88
N GLY A 130 -18.03 10.87 13.08
CA GLY A 130 -17.53 12.23 12.83
C GLY A 130 -18.14 12.91 11.60
N ASN A 131 -17.57 14.05 11.23
CA ASN A 131 -18.11 14.99 10.23
C ASN A 131 -17.87 14.59 8.76
N GLY A 132 -17.38 13.39 8.50
CA GLY A 132 -17.15 12.95 7.13
C GLY A 132 -15.76 13.26 6.58
N GLU A 133 -15.00 14.12 7.26
CA GLU A 133 -13.82 14.76 6.68
C GLU A 133 -12.56 13.92 6.82
N GLU A 134 -11.76 13.91 5.75
CA GLU A 134 -10.46 13.26 5.69
C GLU A 134 -9.44 14.20 5.03
N HIS A 135 -8.25 14.26 5.61
CA HIS A 135 -7.14 15.02 5.03
C HIS A 135 -6.06 14.06 4.56
N TRP A 136 -5.66 14.19 3.31
CA TRP A 136 -4.70 13.32 2.65
C TRP A 136 -3.57 14.14 2.06
N LYS A 137 -2.33 13.71 2.34
CA LYS A 137 -1.12 14.21 1.70
C LYS A 137 -0.66 13.18 0.69
N LEU A 138 -0.67 13.58 -0.57
CA LEU A 138 -0.32 12.74 -1.69
C LEU A 138 0.98 13.22 -2.35
N THR A 139 1.91 12.29 -2.50
CA THR A 139 3.24 12.52 -3.07
C THR A 139 3.54 11.44 -4.12
N ARG A 140 4.55 11.70 -4.96
CA ARG A 140 4.97 10.77 -6.01
C ARG A 140 6.43 10.35 -5.79
N PRO A 141 6.72 9.51 -4.78
CA PRO A 141 8.07 8.99 -4.58
C PRO A 141 8.45 8.03 -5.71
N LEU A 142 9.74 7.88 -5.97
CA LEU A 142 10.26 7.00 -7.04
C LEU A 142 9.91 5.52 -6.82
N SER A 143 9.77 5.09 -5.56
CA SER A 143 9.37 3.72 -5.20
C SER A 143 7.91 3.40 -5.47
N GLN A 144 7.05 4.40 -5.71
CA GLN A 144 5.61 4.20 -5.88
C GLN A 144 5.28 3.26 -7.05
N HIS A 145 5.96 3.41 -8.19
CA HIS A 145 5.71 2.57 -9.36
C HIS A 145 6.15 1.12 -9.15
N ALA A 146 7.29 0.92 -8.45
CA ALA A 146 7.76 -0.43 -8.10
C ALA A 146 6.78 -1.12 -7.15
N ALA A 147 6.32 -0.43 -6.11
CA ALA A 147 5.33 -0.96 -5.17
C ALA A 147 4.01 -1.33 -5.87
N LEU A 148 3.56 -0.57 -6.87
CA LEU A 148 2.38 -0.92 -7.68
C LEU A 148 2.60 -2.19 -8.53
N ILE A 149 3.82 -2.42 -9.03
CA ILE A 149 4.15 -3.65 -9.76
C ILE A 149 4.14 -4.84 -8.81
N GLU A 150 4.68 -4.68 -7.60
CA GLU A 150 4.69 -5.73 -6.57
C GLU A 150 3.26 -6.06 -6.11
N ALA A 151 2.44 -5.03 -5.84
CA ALA A 151 1.04 -5.17 -5.45
C ALA A 151 0.18 -5.86 -6.52
N ALA A 152 0.62 -5.89 -7.78
CA ALA A 152 -0.09 -6.58 -8.86
C ALA A 152 -0.19 -8.10 -8.65
N CYS A 153 0.58 -8.67 -7.72
CA CYS A 153 0.42 -10.07 -7.33
C CYS A 153 -0.94 -10.35 -6.67
N PHE A 154 -1.56 -9.33 -6.05
CA PHE A 154 -2.86 -9.46 -5.37
C PHE A 154 -4.05 -9.31 -6.32
N GLY A 155 -3.89 -8.72 -7.52
CA GLY A 155 -5.02 -8.55 -8.42
C GLY A 155 -4.73 -7.67 -9.63
N ALA A 156 -5.63 -7.73 -10.61
CA ALA A 156 -5.51 -6.94 -11.83
C ALA A 156 -6.08 -5.53 -11.70
N THR A 157 -7.07 -5.37 -10.81
CA THR A 157 -7.72 -4.09 -10.51
C THR A 157 -7.40 -3.62 -9.10
N LEU A 158 -7.48 -2.31 -8.84
CA LEU A 158 -7.24 -1.71 -7.53
C LEU A 158 -8.18 -2.28 -6.47
N GLN A 159 -9.45 -2.50 -6.83
CA GLN A 159 -10.44 -3.07 -5.92
C GLN A 159 -10.11 -4.52 -5.55
N GLU A 160 -9.77 -5.37 -6.53
CA GLU A 160 -9.41 -6.77 -6.27
C GLU A 160 -8.11 -6.90 -5.50
N ALA A 161 -7.09 -6.12 -5.87
CA ALA A 161 -5.79 -6.15 -5.21
C ALA A 161 -5.92 -5.74 -3.73
N ALA A 162 -6.63 -4.65 -3.44
CA ALA A 162 -6.87 -4.21 -2.07
C ALA A 162 -7.68 -5.25 -1.27
N ARG A 163 -8.69 -5.88 -1.89
CA ARG A 163 -9.47 -6.96 -1.25
C ARG A 163 -8.60 -8.16 -0.90
N HIS A 164 -7.86 -8.71 -1.86
CA HIS A 164 -7.04 -9.89 -1.60
C HIS A 164 -5.92 -9.61 -0.60
N LYS A 165 -5.34 -8.40 -0.61
CA LYS A 165 -4.38 -7.97 0.40
C LYS A 165 -5.01 -7.95 1.80
N LEU A 166 -6.19 -7.34 1.96
CA LEU A 166 -6.94 -7.37 3.22
C LEU A 166 -7.32 -8.78 3.66
N GLU A 167 -7.72 -9.66 2.74
CA GLU A 167 -8.03 -11.07 3.05
C GLU A 167 -6.79 -11.79 3.60
N ALA A 168 -5.63 -11.58 2.99
CA ALA A 168 -4.36 -12.12 3.49
C ALA A 168 -4.02 -11.56 4.87
N ASP A 169 -4.12 -10.25 5.05
CA ASP A 169 -3.81 -9.59 6.33
C ASP A 169 -4.77 -10.04 7.45
N MET A 170 -6.05 -10.26 7.15
CA MET A 170 -7.03 -10.78 8.12
C MET A 170 -6.76 -12.23 8.52
N LEU A 171 -6.25 -13.07 7.60
CA LEU A 171 -5.91 -14.46 7.89
C LEU A 171 -4.61 -14.57 8.70
N ASP A 172 -3.65 -13.67 8.44
CA ASP A 172 -2.40 -13.59 9.18
C ASP A 172 -2.59 -12.92 10.57
N ALA A 173 -3.55 -12.00 10.68
CA ALA A 173 -3.83 -11.30 11.92
C ALA A 173 -4.62 -12.17 12.91
N GLY A 174 -3.97 -12.57 13.99
CA GLY A 174 -4.63 -13.24 15.12
C GLY A 174 -5.38 -12.26 16.03
N GLY A 175 -6.66 -12.55 16.28
CA GLY A 175 -7.47 -11.87 17.31
C GLY A 175 -8.59 -10.99 16.75
N ILE A 176 -9.61 -10.74 17.58
CA ILE A 176 -10.81 -10.02 17.12
C ILE A 176 -10.56 -8.52 16.85
N GLY A 177 -9.65 -7.88 17.58
CA GLY A 177 -9.34 -6.45 17.42
C GLY A 177 -8.67 -6.11 16.08
N SER A 178 -7.80 -6.97 15.58
CA SER A 178 -7.20 -6.79 14.25
C SER A 178 -8.24 -7.00 13.14
N ILE A 179 -9.09 -8.02 13.28
CA ILE A 179 -10.20 -8.30 12.36
C ILE A 179 -11.11 -7.08 12.24
N THR A 180 -11.54 -6.48 13.36
CA THR A 180 -12.41 -5.30 13.31
C THR A 180 -11.72 -4.10 12.68
N THR A 181 -10.42 -3.94 12.89
CA THR A 181 -9.62 -2.91 12.20
C THR A 181 -9.61 -3.14 10.70
N CYS A 182 -9.36 -4.36 10.24
CA CYS A 182 -9.39 -4.72 8.82
C CYS A 182 -10.80 -4.56 8.21
N LEU A 183 -11.86 -4.86 8.96
CA LEU A 183 -13.25 -4.62 8.53
C LEU A 183 -13.58 -3.13 8.43
N SER A 184 -13.08 -2.31 9.36
CA SER A 184 -13.20 -0.85 9.25
C SER A 184 -12.47 -0.31 8.02
N GLN A 185 -11.27 -0.83 7.72
CA GLN A 185 -10.55 -0.49 6.50
C GLN A 185 -11.31 -0.92 5.23
N ALA A 186 -11.88 -2.12 5.23
CA ALA A 186 -12.73 -2.60 4.15
C ALA A 186 -13.95 -1.68 3.91
N ALA A 187 -14.58 -1.20 5.00
CA ALA A 187 -15.71 -0.29 4.94
C ALA A 187 -15.34 1.06 4.32
N LEU A 188 -14.20 1.63 4.74
CA LEU A 188 -13.65 2.87 4.20
C LEU A 188 -13.22 2.73 2.73
N ALA A 189 -12.70 1.57 2.34
CA ALA A 189 -12.33 1.23 0.97
C ALA A 189 -13.52 0.82 0.07
N GLY A 190 -14.71 0.67 0.64
CA GLY A 190 -15.91 0.21 -0.06
C GLY A 190 -15.76 -1.20 -0.63
N LEU A 191 -15.23 -2.12 0.18
CA LEU A 191 -15.02 -3.52 -0.17
C LEU A 191 -16.06 -4.38 0.57
N ALA A 192 -17.14 -4.76 -0.12
CA ALA A 192 -18.27 -5.50 0.49
C ALA A 192 -18.14 -7.03 0.38
N SER A 193 -17.53 -7.51 -0.70
CA SER A 193 -17.49 -8.93 -1.03
C SER A 193 -16.17 -9.53 -0.59
N PHE A 194 -16.24 -10.64 0.15
CA PHE A 194 -15.08 -11.38 0.64
C PHE A 194 -15.27 -12.88 0.36
N SER A 195 -14.18 -13.64 0.36
CA SER A 195 -14.24 -15.09 0.16
C SER A 195 -15.01 -15.80 1.30
N GLN A 196 -15.76 -16.85 0.96
CA GLN A 196 -16.50 -17.65 1.96
C GLN A 196 -15.57 -18.29 3.00
N GLN A 197 -14.37 -18.70 2.57
CA GLN A 197 -13.36 -19.25 3.46
C GLN A 197 -12.97 -18.26 4.56
N LEU A 198 -12.83 -16.96 4.24
CA LEU A 198 -12.56 -15.95 5.24
C LEU A 198 -13.71 -15.86 6.25
N LEU A 199 -14.97 -15.84 5.78
CA LEU A 199 -16.14 -15.80 6.66
C LEU A 199 -16.14 -16.94 7.69
N GLU A 200 -15.88 -18.16 7.23
CA GLU A 200 -15.83 -19.35 8.09
C GLU A 200 -14.69 -19.26 9.12
N GLN A 201 -13.51 -18.80 8.71
CA GLN A 201 -12.38 -18.59 9.62
C GLN A 201 -12.68 -17.51 10.67
N LEU A 202 -13.29 -16.39 10.27
CA LEU A 202 -13.69 -15.33 11.19
C LEU A 202 -14.68 -15.83 12.24
N THR A 203 -15.68 -16.62 11.83
CA THR A 203 -16.62 -17.23 12.78
C THR A 203 -15.91 -18.14 13.78
N LEU A 204 -14.93 -18.93 13.33
CA LEU A 204 -14.13 -19.78 14.21
C LEU A 204 -13.26 -18.98 15.19
N LEU A 205 -12.62 -17.91 14.72
CA LEU A 205 -11.80 -17.04 15.56
C LEU A 205 -12.65 -16.33 16.62
N ILE A 206 -13.81 -15.79 16.23
CA ILE A 206 -14.77 -15.19 17.16
C ILE A 206 -15.23 -16.21 18.21
N ALA A 207 -15.53 -17.45 17.78
CA ALA A 207 -15.96 -18.50 18.69
C ALA A 207 -14.87 -18.90 19.71
N GLN A 208 -13.60 -18.80 19.34
CA GLN A 208 -12.47 -19.12 20.21
C GLN A 208 -12.12 -17.98 21.17
N GLU A 209 -12.65 -16.77 20.96
CA GLU A 209 -12.28 -15.66 21.82
C GLU A 209 -12.89 -15.74 23.22
N ASN A 210 -12.01 -15.57 24.20
CA ASN A 210 -12.35 -15.69 25.62
C ASN A 210 -12.27 -14.34 26.36
N GLN A 211 -11.79 -13.29 25.70
CA GLN A 211 -11.60 -11.98 26.30
C GLN A 211 -12.82 -11.09 26.03
N PHE A 212 -13.66 -10.92 27.06
CA PHE A 212 -14.85 -10.08 26.97
C PHE A 212 -14.53 -8.61 26.60
N ALA A 213 -13.41 -8.07 27.10
CA ALA A 213 -13.01 -6.68 26.83
C ALA A 213 -12.74 -6.42 25.34
N GLU A 214 -11.98 -7.30 24.69
CA GLU A 214 -11.69 -7.25 23.26
C GLU A 214 -12.96 -7.43 22.42
N MET A 215 -13.83 -8.36 22.84
CA MET A 215 -15.10 -8.61 22.16
C MET A 215 -16.06 -7.41 22.26
N GLY A 216 -16.10 -6.72 23.41
CA GLY A 216 -16.92 -5.53 23.59
C GLY A 216 -16.49 -4.37 22.67
N GLN A 217 -15.18 -4.12 22.57
CA GLN A 217 -14.65 -3.10 21.64
C GLN A 217 -14.93 -3.46 20.18
N ALA A 218 -14.72 -4.74 19.83
CA ALA A 218 -15.04 -5.24 18.50
C ALA A 218 -16.52 -5.04 18.15
N LEU A 219 -17.42 -5.35 19.06
CA LEU A 219 -18.86 -5.24 18.85
C LEU A 219 -19.31 -3.78 18.69
N GLU A 220 -18.71 -2.84 19.44
CA GLU A 220 -18.96 -1.40 19.26
C GLU A 220 -18.61 -0.94 17.84
N VAL A 221 -17.44 -1.36 17.34
CA VAL A 221 -16.99 -1.04 15.98
C VAL A 221 -17.89 -1.70 14.93
N LEU A 222 -18.15 -3.00 15.04
CA LEU A 222 -18.98 -3.75 14.09
C LEU A 222 -20.41 -3.19 14.03
N TYR A 223 -21.00 -2.85 15.19
CA TYR A 223 -22.32 -2.23 15.24
C TYR A 223 -22.31 -0.82 14.60
N ALA A 224 -21.27 -0.03 14.84
CA ALA A 224 -21.13 1.29 14.22
C ALA A 224 -21.00 1.19 12.69
N LEU A 225 -20.25 0.21 12.18
CA LEU A 225 -20.13 -0.09 10.75
C LEU A 225 -21.49 -0.52 10.16
N TRP A 226 -22.18 -1.47 10.80
CA TRP A 226 -23.50 -1.92 10.36
C TRP A 226 -24.55 -0.81 10.37
N ARG A 227 -24.52 0.09 11.35
CA ARG A 227 -25.45 1.24 11.40
C ARG A 227 -25.17 2.26 10.31
N LEU A 228 -23.92 2.41 9.90
CA LEU A 228 -23.48 3.36 8.87
C LEU A 228 -23.32 2.69 7.51
N ASP A 229 -23.97 1.54 7.31
CA ASP A 229 -23.80 0.70 6.14
C ASP A 229 -24.17 1.42 4.84
N GLU A 230 -25.15 2.34 4.88
CA GLU A 230 -25.52 3.17 3.72
C GLU A 230 -24.38 4.08 3.23
N ILE A 231 -23.48 4.47 4.13
CA ILE A 231 -22.40 5.43 3.89
C ILE A 231 -21.08 4.72 3.63
N SER A 232 -20.87 3.55 4.23
CA SER A 232 -19.80 2.65 3.81
C SER A 232 -20.15 2.00 2.48
N GLY A 233 -19.15 1.74 1.63
CA GLY A 233 -19.39 0.96 0.41
C GLY A 233 -19.65 -0.53 0.67
N MET A 234 -20.18 -0.89 1.85
CA MET A 234 -20.41 -2.25 2.33
C MET A 234 -21.91 -2.61 2.42
N GLN A 235 -22.81 -1.84 1.79
CA GLN A 235 -24.26 -2.06 1.84
C GLN A 235 -24.65 -3.54 1.66
N GLY A 236 -25.20 -4.15 2.71
CA GLY A 236 -25.64 -5.55 2.70
C GLY A 236 -24.50 -6.58 2.67
N ALA A 237 -23.29 -6.20 3.07
CA ALA A 237 -22.15 -7.09 3.08
C ALA A 237 -22.36 -8.23 4.08
N GLN A 238 -22.38 -9.45 3.55
CA GLN A 238 -22.55 -10.68 4.34
C GLN A 238 -21.52 -10.79 5.46
N ILE A 239 -20.29 -10.30 5.25
CA ILE A 239 -19.23 -10.32 6.26
C ILE A 239 -19.59 -9.56 7.52
N LEU A 240 -20.22 -8.38 7.43
CA LEU A 240 -20.60 -7.59 8.60
C LEU A 240 -21.72 -8.28 9.38
N GLN A 241 -22.70 -8.84 8.67
CA GLN A 241 -23.79 -9.57 9.31
C GLN A 241 -23.29 -10.83 10.01
N THR A 242 -22.46 -11.65 9.34
CA THR A 242 -21.93 -12.89 9.91
C THR A 242 -21.04 -12.63 11.12
N THR A 243 -20.14 -11.65 11.04
CA THR A 243 -19.25 -11.30 12.15
C THR A 243 -20.00 -10.70 13.33
N LEU A 244 -20.98 -9.83 13.09
CA LEU A 244 -21.80 -9.24 14.15
C LEU A 244 -22.66 -10.30 14.86
N CYS A 245 -23.32 -11.20 14.11
CA CYS A 245 -24.10 -12.29 14.70
C CYS A 245 -23.22 -13.22 15.54
N ALA A 246 -22.07 -13.65 15.00
CA ALA A 246 -21.14 -14.50 15.72
C ALA A 246 -20.59 -13.82 17.00
N ALA A 247 -20.29 -12.52 16.93
CA ALA A 247 -19.79 -11.76 18.08
C ALA A 247 -20.87 -11.62 19.16
N ILE A 248 -22.11 -11.26 18.78
CA ILE A 248 -23.25 -11.19 19.72
C ILE A 248 -23.46 -12.53 20.40
N ASP A 249 -23.56 -13.62 19.62
CA ASP A 249 -23.74 -14.96 20.17
C ASP A 249 -22.62 -15.28 21.15
N ARG A 250 -21.35 -15.03 20.80
CA ARG A 250 -20.23 -15.29 21.69
C ARG A 250 -20.29 -14.48 22.99
N THR A 251 -20.64 -13.19 22.91
CA THR A 251 -20.75 -12.31 24.11
C THR A 251 -21.83 -12.75 25.08
N LEU A 252 -22.92 -13.39 24.61
CA LEU A 252 -23.98 -13.90 25.48
C LEU A 252 -23.54 -15.13 26.31
N TRP A 253 -22.47 -15.81 25.87
CA TRP A 253 -21.92 -17.00 26.51
C TRP A 253 -20.56 -16.78 27.21
N LEU A 254 -20.06 -15.53 27.26
CA LEU A 254 -18.87 -15.12 28.03
C LEU A 254 -19.28 -14.60 29.41
#